data_AF-A0A2G9TBQ3-F1
#
_entry.id   AF-A0A2G9TBQ3-F1
#
_cell.length_a   1.000
_cell.length_b   1.000
_cell.length_c   1.000
_cell.angle_alpha   90.00
_cell.angle_beta   90.00
_cell.angle_gamma   90.00
#
_symmetry.space_group_name_H-M   'P 1'
#
loop_
_entity.id
_entity.type
_entity.pdbx_description
1 polymer ?
#
loop_
_entity_poly.entity_id
_entity_poly.type
_entity_poly.pdbx_seq_one_letter_code
_entity_poly.pdbx_strand_id
1 'polypeptide(L)' 'MASLECYVKSTDYKLLVVDLDKDPLVKAKCSNHNVEMYKRHCAAAAYLHVSDWMLVVDSET' A
#
# COMPACT_ATOMS: atom_id res chain seq x y z
N MET A 1 -9.99 -20.67 -4.41
CA MET A 1 -9.57 -19.26 -4.59
C MET A 1 -8.24 -19.09 -3.89
N ALA A 2 -7.20 -18.67 -4.61
CA ALA A 2 -5.92 -18.31 -3.99
C ALA A 2 -6.00 -16.85 -3.56
N SER A 3 -5.77 -16.55 -2.28
CA SER A 3 -5.69 -15.17 -1.79
C SER A 3 -4.33 -14.54 -2.16
N LEU A 4 -4.27 -13.21 -2.16
CA LEU A 4 -3.00 -12.47 -2.34
C LEU A 4 -1.94 -12.93 -1.33
N GLU A 5 -2.35 -13.23 -0.09
CA GLU A 5 -1.46 -13.80 0.93
C GLU A 5 -0.87 -15.16 0.53
N CYS A 6 -1.66 -16.06 -0.07
CA CYS A 6 -1.16 -17.35 -0.54
C CYS A 6 -0.16 -17.19 -1.69
N TYR A 7 -0.42 -16.26 -2.62
CA TYR A 7 0.53 -15.95 -3.69
C TYR A 7 1.84 -15.44 -3.12
N VAL A 8 1.79 -14.43 -2.24
CA VAL A 8 2.99 -13.83 -1.66
C VAL A 8 3.83 -14.86 -0.90
N LYS A 9 3.20 -15.80 -0.16
CA LYS A 9 3.90 -16.89 0.54
C LYS A 9 4.73 -17.81 -0.36
N SER A 10 4.41 -17.87 -1.65
CA SER A 10 5.15 -18.67 -2.64
C SER A 10 6.25 -17.89 -3.37
N THR A 11 6.44 -16.62 -3.03
CA THR A 11 7.38 -15.69 -3.66
C THR A 11 8.32 -15.08 -2.61
N ASP A 12 9.28 -14.28 -3.06
CA ASP A 12 10.13 -13.44 -2.22
C ASP A 12 9.53 -12.05 -1.96
N TYR A 13 8.29 -11.81 -2.37
CA TYR A 13 7.61 -10.54 -2.15
C TYR A 13 7.25 -10.34 -0.68
N LYS A 14 7.22 -9.07 -0.27
CA LYS A 14 6.74 -8.65 1.04
C LYS A 14 5.35 -8.05 0.90
N LEU A 15 4.37 -8.63 1.61
CA LEU A 15 3.03 -8.05 1.72
C LEU A 15 3.04 -6.91 2.74
N LEU A 16 2.53 -5.75 2.35
CA LEU A 16 2.25 -4.61 3.21
C LEU A 16 0.77 -4.28 3.11
N VAL A 17 0.06 -4.31 4.24
CA VAL A 17 -1.33 -3.87 4.34
C VAL A 17 -1.34 -2.50 5.00
N VAL A 18 -1.80 -1.49 4.26
CA VAL A 18 -1.74 -0.10 4.67
C VAL A 18 -3.16 0.44 4.81
N ASP A 19 -3.54 0.81 6.01
CA ASP A 19 -4.78 1.57 6.27
C ASP A 19 -4.49 3.05 5.99
N LEU A 20 -5.10 3.59 4.94
CA LEU A 20 -4.86 4.96 4.48
C LEU A 20 -5.17 6.03 5.54
N ASP A 21 -6.05 5.73 6.51
CA ASP A 21 -6.48 6.68 7.53
C ASP A 21 -5.84 6.46 8.88
N LYS A 22 -5.21 5.29 9.13
CA LYS A 22 -4.59 4.97 10.41
C LYS A 22 -3.07 4.88 10.35
N ASP A 23 -2.50 4.59 9.19
CA ASP A 23 -1.06 4.40 9.06
C ASP A 23 -0.28 5.68 9.43
N PRO A 24 0.68 5.62 10.36
CA PRO A 24 1.41 6.80 10.81
C PRO A 24 2.20 7.51 9.70
N LEU A 25 2.79 6.76 8.76
CA LEU A 25 3.55 7.32 7.64
C LEU A 25 2.61 8.03 6.67
N VAL A 26 1.47 7.41 6.35
CA VAL A 26 0.43 8.01 5.49
C VAL A 26 -0.16 9.24 6.15
N LYS A 27 -0.47 9.20 7.46
CA LYS A 27 -0.93 10.40 8.19
C LYS A 27 0.09 11.53 8.13
N ALA A 28 1.37 11.23 8.34
CA ALA A 28 2.41 12.26 8.35
C ALA A 28 2.66 12.88 6.96
N LYS A 29 2.53 12.11 5.87
CA LYS A 29 2.88 12.57 4.52
C LYS A 29 1.69 12.94 3.64
N CYS A 30 0.51 12.36 3.88
CA CYS A 30 -0.62 12.36 2.96
C CYS A 30 -1.92 12.94 3.57
N SER A 31 -1.86 13.52 4.77
CA SER A 31 -3.03 14.08 5.48
C SER A 31 -3.78 15.16 4.69
N ASN A 32 -3.11 15.84 3.76
CA ASN A 32 -3.68 16.93 2.98
C ASN A 32 -4.57 16.44 1.81
N HIS A 33 -4.62 15.13 1.55
CA HIS A 33 -5.46 14.55 0.51
C HIS A 33 -6.78 14.03 1.10
N ASN A 34 -7.88 14.69 0.71
CA ASN A 34 -9.25 14.31 1.12
C ASN A 34 -9.92 13.30 0.18
N VAL A 35 -9.35 13.07 -1.01
CA VAL A 35 -9.83 12.07 -1.96
C VAL A 35 -8.98 10.81 -1.82
N GLU A 36 -9.65 9.68 -1.60
CA GLU A 36 -9.02 8.38 -1.36
C GLU A 36 -8.03 7.99 -2.46
N MET A 37 -8.40 8.19 -3.72
CA MET A 37 -7.53 7.95 -4.87
C MET A 37 -6.19 8.70 -4.72
N TYR A 38 -6.18 9.98 -4.37
CA TYR A 38 -4.94 10.74 -4.20
C TYR A 38 -4.15 10.29 -2.98
N LYS A 39 -4.85 9.96 -1.89
CA LYS A 39 -4.22 9.43 -0.67
C LYS A 39 -3.52 8.08 -0.94
N ARG A 40 -4.12 7.22 -1.78
CA ARG A 40 -3.50 5.96 -2.24
C ARG A 40 -2.23 6.18 -3.06
N HIS A 41 -2.25 7.10 -4.03
CA HIS A 41 -1.05 7.43 -4.81
C HIS A 41 0.06 8.01 -3.93
N CYS A 42 -0.30 8.88 -2.98
CA CYS A 42 0.65 9.42 -2.00
C CYS A 42 1.24 8.32 -1.09
N ALA A 43 0.40 7.41 -0.58
CA ALA A 43 0.86 6.28 0.23
C ALA A 43 1.82 5.39 -0.57
N ALA A 44 1.49 5.04 -1.82
CA ALA A 44 2.38 4.27 -2.69
C ALA A 44 3.74 4.97 -2.86
N ALA A 45 3.75 6.28 -3.17
CA ALA A 45 4.99 7.04 -3.27
C ALA A 45 5.78 7.07 -1.95
N ALA A 46 5.10 7.14 -0.80
CA ALA A 46 5.75 7.13 0.50
C ALA A 46 6.49 5.81 0.79
N TYR A 47 5.94 4.68 0.36
CA TYR A 47 6.54 3.35 0.54
C TYR A 47 7.51 2.96 -0.58
N LEU A 48 7.42 3.55 -1.77
CA LEU A 48 8.36 3.28 -2.85
C LEU A 48 9.80 3.64 -2.47
N HIS A 49 10.01 4.57 -1.53
CA HIS A 49 11.35 4.90 -1.03
C HIS A 49 12.11 3.74 -0.36
N VAL A 50 11.41 2.67 0.04
CA VAL A 50 12.02 1.51 0.72
C VAL A 50 11.96 0.23 -0.12
N SER A 51 11.62 0.33 -1.41
CA SER A 51 11.62 -0.80 -2.34
C SER A 51 12.01 -0.40 -3.76
N ASP A 52 12.59 -1.32 -4.55
CA ASP A 52 12.97 -1.04 -5.94
C ASP A 52 11.75 -0.87 -6.86
N TRP A 53 10.68 -1.60 -6.55
CA TRP A 53 9.39 -1.52 -7.21
C TRP A 53 8.29 -1.93 -6.24
N MET A 54 7.03 -1.69 -6.59
CA MET A 54 5.88 -2.13 -5.81
C MET A 54 4.67 -2.41 -6.71
N LEU A 55 3.87 -3.40 -6.33
CA LEU A 55 2.54 -3.66 -6.91
C LEU A 55 1.47 -3.15 -5.92
N VAL A 56 0.61 -2.24 -6.36
CA VAL A 56 -0.45 -1.66 -5.53
C VAL A 56 -1.79 -2.30 -5.86
N VAL A 57 -2.25 -3.19 -4.98
CA VAL A 57 -3.53 -3.92 -5.14
C VAL A 57 -4.60 -3.26 -4.26
N ASP A 58 -5.84 -3.23 -4.75
CA ASP A 58 -6.98 -2.75 -3.96
C ASP A 58 -7.52 -3.85 -3.04
N SER A 59 -8.15 -3.50 -1.93
CA SER A 59 -8.76 -4.49 -1.03
C SER A 59 -9.98 -5.20 -1.63
N GLU A 60 -10.59 -4.67 -2.68
CA GLU A 60 -11.73 -5.27 -3.38
C GLU A 60 -11.34 -6.25 -4.51
N THR A 61 -10.06 -6.60 -4.63
CA THR A 61 -9.53 -7.43 -5.74
C THR A 61 -9.57 -8.93 -5.45
#